data_AF-A0A7C7CI45-F1
#
_entry.id   AF-A0A7C7CI45-F1
#
_cell.length_a   1.000
_cell.length_b   1.000
_cell.length_c   1.000
_cell.angle_alpha   90.00
_cell.angle_beta   90.00
_cell.angle_gamma   90.00
#
_symmetry.space_group_name_H-M   'P 1'
#
loop_
_entity.id
_entity.type
_entity.pdbx_description
1 polymer ?
#
loop_
_entity_poly.entity_id
_entity_poly.type
_entity_poly.pdbx_seq_one_letter_code
_entity_poly.pdbx_strand_id
1 'polypeptide(L)'
;MSTKYPVVAVTGSSGAGTTTVKRAFEHIFERQNINPVVVEGDSFHRYDRIEMRGMMSKALEDGAHFSHFGPAANHFDKIEELFRVYGETGGGQKRYYLHSEEEAEPYGQQPGEFTPWEDIPTRTDLLFYEGLHGGA
;
A
#
# COMPACT_ATOMS: atom_id res chain seq x y z
N MET A 1 11.81 -8.36 14.14
CA MET A 1 11.37 -8.97 12.88
C MET A 1 11.16 -10.46 13.09
N SER A 2 10.06 -11.01 12.56
CA SER A 2 9.71 -12.42 12.69
C SER A 2 10.53 -13.27 11.73
N THR A 3 11.10 -14.38 12.22
CA THR A 3 11.78 -15.38 11.38
C THR A 3 10.77 -16.22 10.58
N LYS A 4 9.51 -16.28 11.04
CA LYS A 4 8.48 -17.14 10.45
C LYS A 4 7.64 -16.43 9.38
N TYR A 5 7.38 -15.13 9.56
CA TYR A 5 6.59 -14.31 8.64
C TYR A 5 7.37 -13.04 8.30
N PRO A 6 8.34 -13.12 7.37
CA PRO A 6 9.17 -11.99 7.01
C PRO A 6 8.36 -10.92 6.27
N VAL A 7 8.71 -9.66 6.53
CA VAL A 7 8.20 -8.47 5.81
C VAL A 7 9.35 -7.87 5.03
N VAL A 8 9.15 -7.68 3.72
CA VAL A 8 10.06 -6.96 2.82
C VAL A 8 9.37 -5.67 2.42
N ALA A 9 9.91 -4.53 2.85
CA ALA A 9 9.38 -3.22 2.52
C ALA A 9 10.32 -2.47 1.56
N VAL A 10 9.82 -2.13 0.38
CA VAL A 10 10.48 -1.26 -0.59
C VAL A 10 9.87 0.13 -0.47
N THR A 11 10.67 1.08 0.02
CA THR A 11 10.21 2.46 0.24
C THR A 11 10.77 3.41 -0.81
N GLY A 12 9.91 4.21 -1.44
CA GLY A 12 10.31 5.16 -2.47
C GLY A 12 9.12 5.82 -3.16
N SER A 13 9.38 6.90 -3.89
CA SER A 13 8.34 7.58 -4.65
C SER A 13 7.96 6.80 -5.91
N SER A 14 6.66 6.74 -6.19
CA SER A 14 6.16 6.20 -7.46
C SER A 14 6.85 6.89 -8.65
N GLY A 15 7.34 6.12 -9.61
CA GLY A 15 8.11 6.60 -10.75
C GLY A 15 9.62 6.77 -10.52
N ALA A 16 10.13 6.68 -9.28
CA ALA A 16 11.58 6.68 -9.01
C ALA A 16 12.22 5.28 -9.16
N GLY A 17 11.60 4.40 -9.95
CA GLY A 17 12.07 3.03 -10.18
C GLY A 17 11.43 1.97 -9.28
N THR A 18 10.48 2.32 -8.40
CA THR A 18 9.80 1.35 -7.52
C THR A 18 9.06 0.27 -8.32
N THR A 19 8.44 0.63 -9.45
CA THR A 19 7.85 -0.33 -10.40
C THR A 19 8.88 -1.32 -10.97
N THR A 20 10.10 -0.86 -11.26
CA THR A 20 11.18 -1.73 -11.73
C THR A 20 11.64 -2.67 -10.63
N VAL A 21 11.71 -2.18 -9.38
CA VAL A 21 12.03 -3.01 -8.21
C VAL A 21 10.93 -4.05 -7.97
N LYS A 22 9.65 -3.66 -8.03
CA LYS A 22 8.50 -4.59 -7.92
C LYS A 22 8.61 -5.71 -8.94
N ARG A 23 8.83 -5.39 -10.23
CA ARG A 23 9.04 -6.40 -11.29
C ARG A 23 10.24 -7.31 -11.02
N ALA A 24 11.33 -6.77 -10.49
CA ALA A 24 12.49 -7.59 -10.14
C ALA A 24 12.16 -8.60 -9.02
N PHE A 25 11.42 -8.17 -8.00
CA PHE A 25 10.94 -9.05 -6.93
C PHE A 25 9.93 -10.08 -7.44
N GLU A 26 8.98 -9.70 -8.31
CA GLU A 26 8.05 -10.64 -8.96
C GLU A 26 8.82 -11.78 -9.65
N HIS A 27 9.86 -11.46 -10.42
CA HIS A 27 10.72 -12.48 -11.05
C HIS A 27 11.50 -13.33 -10.05
N ILE A 28 11.95 -12.77 -8.92
CA ILE A 28 12.61 -13.54 -7.85
C ILE A 28 11.62 -14.51 -7.23
N PHE A 29 10.42 -14.04 -6.88
CA PHE A 29 9.39 -14.87 -6.25
C PHE A 29 8.98 -16.03 -7.15
N GLU A 30 8.77 -15.77 -8.43
CA GLU A 30 8.48 -16.81 -9.43
C GLU A 30 9.61 -17.85 -9.50
N ARG A 31 10.87 -17.40 -9.64
CA ARG A 31 12.04 -18.32 -9.75
C ARG A 31 12.30 -19.13 -8.49
N GLN A 32 11.97 -18.60 -7.34
CA GLN A 32 12.18 -19.25 -6.04
C GLN A 32 10.93 -19.99 -5.54
N ASN A 33 9.84 -19.98 -6.32
CA ASN A 33 8.55 -20.54 -5.93
C ASN A 33 8.07 -20.01 -4.56
N ILE A 34 8.18 -18.70 -4.37
CA ILE A 34 7.71 -17.97 -3.19
C ILE A 34 6.31 -17.45 -3.50
N ASN A 35 5.37 -17.62 -2.56
CA ASN A 35 4.03 -17.09 -2.59
C ASN A 35 3.93 -15.82 -1.71
N PRO A 36 4.19 -14.61 -2.27
CA PRO A 36 4.09 -13.38 -1.51
C PRO A 36 2.64 -12.92 -1.37
N VAL A 37 2.34 -12.18 -0.30
CA VAL A 37 1.28 -11.16 -0.36
C VAL A 37 1.90 -9.84 -0.78
N VAL A 38 1.38 -9.25 -1.86
CA VAL A 38 1.78 -7.92 -2.32
C VAL A 38 0.79 -6.88 -1.77
N VAL A 39 1.34 -5.81 -1.21
CA VAL A 39 0.59 -4.68 -0.65
C VAL A 39 1.17 -3.37 -1.19
N GLU A 40 0.32 -2.56 -1.81
CA GLU A 40 0.68 -1.25 -2.36
C GLU A 40 0.39 -0.16 -1.32
N GLY A 41 1.32 0.78 -1.14
CA GLY A 41 1.28 1.76 -0.04
C GLY A 41 0.17 2.80 -0.18
N ASP A 42 -0.31 3.05 -1.40
CA ASP A 42 -1.47 3.91 -1.66
C ASP A 42 -2.78 3.35 -1.06
N SER A 43 -2.83 2.05 -0.79
CA SER A 43 -3.90 1.40 -0.02
C SER A 43 -4.08 2.03 1.37
N PHE A 44 -3.05 2.69 1.89
CA PHE A 44 -3.04 3.36 3.19
C PHE A 44 -3.21 4.87 3.11
N HIS A 45 -3.51 5.43 1.94
CA HIS A 45 -3.98 6.82 1.85
C HIS A 45 -5.23 7.02 2.70
N ARG A 46 -5.31 8.16 3.38
CA ARG A 46 -6.46 8.54 4.22
C ARG A 46 -7.66 8.99 3.39
N TYR A 47 -7.39 9.59 2.24
CA TYR A 47 -8.36 10.27 1.41
C TYR A 47 -8.39 9.66 0.02
N ASP A 48 -9.59 9.55 -0.54
CA ASP A 48 -9.77 9.17 -1.94
C ASP A 48 -9.28 10.29 -2.87
N ARG A 49 -9.31 10.06 -4.19
CA ARG A 49 -8.81 11.04 -5.17
C ARG A 49 -9.52 12.39 -5.10
N ILE A 50 -10.82 12.41 -4.83
CA ILE A 50 -11.64 13.63 -4.79
C ILE A 50 -11.38 14.36 -3.48
N GLU A 51 -11.44 13.63 -2.36
CA GLU A 51 -11.16 14.15 -1.02
C GLU A 51 -9.75 14.74 -0.93
N MET A 52 -8.75 14.02 -1.45
CA MET A 52 -7.35 14.46 -1.43
C MET A 52 -7.16 15.79 -2.18
N ARG A 53 -7.81 15.95 -3.34
CA ARG A 53 -7.79 17.23 -4.08
C ARG A 53 -8.43 18.35 -3.27
N GLY A 54 -9.54 18.08 -2.58
CA GLY A 54 -10.19 19.03 -1.69
C GLY A 54 -9.27 19.47 -0.53
N MET A 55 -8.65 18.50 0.14
CA MET A 55 -7.72 18.75 1.24
C MET A 55 -6.48 19.54 0.80
N MET A 56 -5.90 19.22 -0.35
CA MET A 56 -4.79 19.98 -0.93
C MET A 56 -5.18 21.41 -1.30
N SER A 57 -6.38 21.60 -1.86
CA SER A 57 -6.87 22.94 -2.25
C SER A 57 -7.09 23.82 -1.02
N LYS A 58 -7.73 23.27 0.02
CA LYS A 58 -7.92 23.96 1.29
C LYS A 58 -6.58 24.30 1.97
N ALA A 59 -5.64 23.35 2.01
CA ALA A 59 -4.33 23.60 2.59
C ALA A 59 -3.58 24.72 1.85
N LEU A 60 -3.71 24.80 0.52
CA LEU A 60 -3.13 25.87 -0.27
C LEU A 60 -3.73 27.24 0.08
N GLU A 61 -5.05 27.32 0.25
CA GLU A 61 -5.75 28.54 0.69
C GLU A 61 -5.31 28.97 2.10
N ASP A 62 -5.14 28.00 3.00
CA ASP A 62 -4.72 28.22 4.39
C ASP A 62 -3.19 28.44 4.53
N GLY A 63 -2.42 28.35 3.44
CA GLY A 63 -0.95 28.45 3.45
C GLY A 63 -0.24 27.29 4.17
N ALA A 64 -0.92 26.16 4.34
CA ALA A 64 -0.41 24.97 5.00
C ALA A 64 0.22 23.98 4.00
N HIS A 65 1.18 23.18 4.47
CA HIS A 65 1.79 22.11 3.68
C HIS A 65 1.02 20.80 3.86
N PHE A 66 0.39 20.32 2.79
CA PHE A 66 -0.32 19.05 2.77
C PHE A 66 -0.05 18.29 1.47
N SER A 67 0.37 17.02 1.58
CA SER A 67 0.67 16.16 0.43
C SER A 67 0.66 14.67 0.81
N HIS A 68 0.71 13.79 -0.18
CA HIS A 68 0.84 12.33 0.01
C HIS A 68 2.08 11.91 0.80
N PHE A 69 3.10 12.77 0.91
CA PHE A 69 4.30 12.45 1.70
C PHE A 69 4.06 12.57 3.20
N GLY A 70 3.09 13.38 3.62
CA GLY A 70 2.86 13.69 5.03
C GLY A 70 1.99 12.66 5.76
N PRO A 71 2.15 12.54 7.09
CA PRO A 71 1.33 11.62 7.90
C PRO A 71 -0.16 11.95 7.86
N ALA A 72 -0.53 13.22 7.65
CA ALA A 72 -1.93 13.63 7.60
C ALA A 72 -2.70 13.00 6.43
N ALA A 73 -2.02 12.69 5.31
CA ALA A 73 -2.64 12.08 4.13
C ALA A 73 -2.62 10.54 4.17
N ASN A 74 -2.13 9.92 5.25
CA ASN A 74 -1.87 8.49 5.32
C ASN A 74 -2.32 7.86 6.66
N HIS A 75 -2.49 6.55 6.66
CA HIS A 75 -2.75 5.71 7.82
C HIS A 75 -1.48 4.96 8.24
N PHE A 76 -0.50 5.66 8.82
CA PHE A 76 0.73 5.03 9.32
C PHE A 76 0.46 4.01 10.43
N ASP A 77 -0.55 4.28 11.26
CA ASP A 77 -1.08 3.37 12.27
C ASP A 77 -1.46 2.01 11.68
N LYS A 78 -2.09 2.01 10.50
CA LYS A 78 -2.50 0.77 9.83
C LYS A 78 -1.34 0.06 9.11
N ILE A 79 -0.34 0.81 8.63
CA ILE A 79 0.88 0.21 8.05
C ILE A 79 1.65 -0.53 9.16
N GLU A 80 1.83 0.14 10.31
CA GLU A 80 2.47 -0.47 11.48
C GLU A 80 1.69 -1.71 11.96
N GLU A 81 0.36 -1.59 12.08
CA GLU A 81 -0.51 -2.71 12.46
C GLU A 81 -0.35 -3.89 11.50
N LEU A 82 -0.38 -3.64 10.18
CA LEU A 82 -0.20 -4.68 9.18
C LEU A 82 1.14 -5.39 9.36
N PHE A 83 2.24 -4.66 9.48
CA PHE A 83 3.57 -5.27 9.59
C PHE A 83 3.71 -6.07 10.90
N ARG A 84 3.16 -5.54 11.99
CA ARG A 84 3.16 -6.23 13.29
C ARG A 84 2.33 -7.51 13.24
N VAL A 85 1.08 -7.43 12.80
CA VAL A 85 0.15 -8.56 12.74
C VAL A 85 0.66 -9.62 11.78
N TYR A 86 1.18 -9.23 10.61
CA TYR A 86 1.77 -10.18 9.66
C TYR A 86 2.99 -10.86 10.27
N GLY A 87 3.90 -10.09 10.88
CA GLY A 87 5.07 -10.66 11.56
C GLY A 87 4.71 -11.68 12.65
N GLU A 88 3.64 -11.45 13.40
CA GLU A 88 3.19 -12.34 14.48
C GLU A 88 2.42 -13.57 13.96
N THR A 89 1.58 -13.39 12.94
CA THR A 89 0.52 -14.37 12.60
C THR A 89 0.52 -14.84 11.15
N GLY A 90 1.18 -14.11 10.24
CA GLY A 90 1.06 -14.28 8.80
C GLY A 90 -0.27 -13.77 8.22
N GLY A 91 -1.09 -13.08 9.02
CA GLY A 91 -2.34 -12.45 8.62
C GLY A 91 -2.25 -10.92 8.60
N GLY A 92 -3.40 -10.27 8.48
CA GLY A 92 -3.51 -8.81 8.42
C GLY A 92 -4.62 -8.40 7.46
N GLN A 93 -4.82 -7.10 7.30
CA GLN A 93 -5.81 -6.57 6.37
C GLN A 93 -5.15 -5.69 5.31
N LYS A 94 -5.68 -5.76 4.10
CA LYS A 94 -5.33 -4.87 3.00
C LYS A 94 -6.59 -4.39 2.29
N ARG A 95 -6.44 -3.39 1.43
CA ARG A 95 -7.43 -2.97 0.44
C ARG A 95 -6.68 -2.54 -0.80
N TYR A 96 -7.39 -2.12 -1.85
CA TYR A 96 -6.79 -1.52 -3.03
C TYR A 96 -7.22 -0.06 -3.15
N TYR A 97 -6.32 0.77 -3.68
CA TYR A 97 -6.66 2.06 -4.24
C TYR A 97 -6.70 1.92 -5.76
N LEU A 98 -7.86 2.15 -6.37
CA LEU A 98 -8.11 1.82 -7.77
C LEU A 98 -7.53 2.91 -8.67
N HIS A 99 -6.56 2.59 -9.52
CA HIS A 99 -5.89 3.58 -10.37
C HIS A 99 -6.62 3.84 -11.68
N SER A 100 -7.23 2.80 -12.23
CA SER A 100 -7.79 2.76 -13.59
C SER A 100 -9.23 2.23 -13.62
N GLU A 101 -9.93 2.42 -14.74
CA GLU A 101 -11.27 1.86 -14.94
C GLU A 101 -11.25 0.34 -14.96
N GLU A 102 -10.20 -0.27 -15.52
CA GLU A 102 -10.01 -1.73 -15.56
C GLU A 102 -9.89 -2.33 -14.16
N GLU A 103 -9.16 -1.66 -13.26
CA GLU A 103 -9.08 -2.08 -11.86
C GLU A 103 -10.41 -1.91 -11.12
N ALA A 104 -11.19 -0.89 -11.49
CA ALA A 104 -12.40 -0.52 -10.78
C ALA A 104 -13.65 -1.30 -11.22
N GLU A 105 -13.70 -1.72 -12.48
CA GLU A 105 -14.82 -2.46 -13.07
C GLU A 105 -15.23 -3.70 -12.25
N PRO A 106 -14.31 -4.59 -11.81
CA PRO A 106 -14.66 -5.77 -11.01
C PRO A 106 -15.35 -5.45 -9.68
N TYR A 107 -15.16 -4.23 -9.16
CA TYR A 107 -15.72 -3.78 -7.88
C TYR A 107 -16.97 -2.91 -8.07
N GLY A 108 -17.32 -2.53 -9.31
CA GLY A 108 -18.39 -1.57 -9.58
C GLY A 108 -18.12 -0.18 -8.98
N GLN A 109 -16.84 0.16 -8.84
CA GLN A 109 -16.34 1.40 -8.23
C GLN A 109 -15.75 2.34 -9.29
N GLN A 110 -15.30 3.53 -8.87
CA GLN A 110 -14.62 4.47 -9.75
C GLN A 110 -13.10 4.53 -9.50
N PRO A 111 -12.29 4.88 -10.52
CA PRO A 111 -10.87 5.13 -10.31
C PRO A 111 -10.63 6.26 -9.31
N GLY A 112 -9.80 5.99 -8.32
CA GLY A 112 -9.48 6.87 -7.22
C GLY A 112 -10.23 6.56 -5.94
N GLU A 113 -11.09 5.54 -5.93
CA GLU A 113 -11.75 5.01 -4.74
C GLU A 113 -10.94 3.88 -4.10
N PHE A 114 -11.33 3.55 -2.86
CA PHE A 114 -10.78 2.39 -2.17
C PHE A 114 -11.77 1.23 -2.19
N THR A 115 -11.25 0.02 -2.34
CA THR A 115 -12.03 -1.18 -2.01
C THR A 115 -12.21 -1.28 -0.49
N PRO A 116 -13.17 -2.10 -0.02
CA PRO A 116 -13.24 -2.49 1.39
C PRO A 116 -11.94 -3.17 1.85
N TRP A 117 -11.68 -3.11 3.16
CA TRP A 117 -10.62 -3.91 3.78
C TRP A 117 -10.97 -5.39 3.70
N GLU A 118 -10.01 -6.20 3.29
CA GLU A 118 -10.08 -7.65 3.20
C GLU A 118 -8.92 -8.29 3.95
N ASP A 119 -9.15 -9.50 4.45
CA ASP A 119 -8.10 -10.28 5.10
C ASP A 119 -7.07 -10.76 4.08
N ILE A 120 -5.81 -10.70 4.47
CA ILE A 120 -4.70 -11.22 3.65
C ILE A 120 -4.86 -12.74 3.47
N PRO A 121 -4.59 -13.27 2.26
CA PRO A 121 -4.59 -14.70 2.02
C PRO A 121 -3.70 -15.47 2.99
N THR A 122 -4.18 -16.61 3.48
CA THR A 122 -3.38 -17.52 4.30
C THR A 122 -2.32 -18.24 3.45
N ARG A 123 -1.32 -18.84 4.12
CA ARG A 123 -0.23 -19.62 3.48
C ARG A 123 0.65 -18.80 2.53
N THR A 124 0.91 -17.55 2.90
CA THR A 124 1.90 -16.70 2.26
C THR A 124 3.27 -16.94 2.89
N ASP A 125 4.32 -16.87 2.07
CA ASP A 125 5.70 -17.05 2.52
C ASP A 125 6.31 -15.75 3.07
N LEU A 126 5.84 -14.61 2.56
CA LEU A 126 6.25 -13.28 3.00
C LEU A 126 5.22 -12.21 2.64
N LEU A 127 5.33 -11.06 3.30
CA LEU A 127 4.66 -9.83 2.89
C LEU A 127 5.64 -8.93 2.15
N PHE A 128 5.26 -8.52 0.96
CA PHE A 128 5.98 -7.55 0.13
C PHE A 128 5.19 -6.25 0.09
N TYR A 129 5.74 -5.21 0.70
CA TYR A 129 5.18 -3.86 0.68
C TYR A 129 5.96 -2.99 -0.29
N GLU A 130 5.26 -2.27 -1.17
CA GLU A 130 5.84 -1.21 -2.01
C GLU A 130 5.09 0.09 -1.75
N GLY A 131 5.79 1.16 -1.36
CA GLY A 131 5.14 2.46 -1.18
C GLY A 131 6.05 3.54 -0.66
N LEU A 132 5.48 4.69 -0.29
CA LEU A 132 6.24 5.84 0.20
C LEU A 132 6.77 5.67 1.63
N HIS A 133 6.09 4.86 2.45
CA HIS A 133 6.23 4.87 3.91
C HIS A 133 6.57 3.51 4.54
N GLY A 134 7.24 2.63 3.80
CA GLY A 134 7.56 1.28 4.28
C GLY A 134 8.63 1.22 5.38
N GLY A 135 9.31 2.34 5.65
CA GLY A 135 10.28 2.47 6.74
C GLY A 135 10.10 3.77 7.54
N ALA A 136 8.89 4.34 7.52
CA ALA A 136 8.53 5.54 8.25
C ALA A 136 8.25 5.27 9.73
#